data_AF-A0AAJ4GF91-F1
#
_entry.id   AF-A0AAJ4GF91-F1
#
_cell.length_a   1.000
_cell.length_b   1.000
_cell.length_c   1.000
_cell.angle_alpha   90.00
_cell.angle_beta   90.00
_cell.angle_gamma   90.00
#
_symmetry.space_group_name_H-M   'P 1'
#
loop_
_entity.id
_entity.type
_entity.pdbx_description
1 polymer ?
#
loop_
_entity_poly.entity_id
_entity_poly.type
_entity_poly.pdbx_seq_one_letter_code
_entity_poly.pdbx_strand_id
1 'polypeptide(L)'
;MVQLPEQLSEKDVAFKDGYKTIPEIAEERIRRAGDKIVEENPLLADKLDIGFKVFELSKSNIKKWNAKPKDLNEQFELLANNFEEGSKSIDVVYEIMLKQGLDLTYPIREIKVGDAVVYDIAFGAMFVVLGDKITSEVAGHIMKQIADEEAENSVVVLQDEKFINDSEKLNTIEQLNASGIQYNDILSI
;
A
#
# COMPACT_ATOMS: atom_id res chain seq x y z
N MET A 1 5.65 -16.55 -7.05
CA MET A 1 6.20 -16.82 -8.40
C MET A 1 6.76 -15.51 -8.92
N VAL A 2 7.87 -15.53 -9.67
CA VAL A 2 8.41 -14.35 -10.36
C VAL A 2 8.63 -14.75 -11.82
N GLN A 3 8.20 -13.91 -12.75
CA GLN A 3 8.31 -14.16 -14.19
C GLN A 3 8.69 -12.87 -14.91
N LEU A 4 9.67 -12.95 -15.81
CA LEU A 4 10.04 -11.81 -16.66
C LEU A 4 8.93 -11.53 -17.68
N PRO A 5 8.57 -10.26 -17.95
CA PRO A 5 7.58 -9.88 -18.97
C PRO A 5 8.15 -9.99 -20.38
N GLU A 6 8.61 -11.18 -20.76
CA GLU A 6 9.07 -11.49 -22.11
C GLU A 6 7.90 -11.42 -23.10
N GLN A 7 8.12 -10.69 -24.20
CA GLN A 7 7.13 -10.53 -25.26
C GLN A 7 7.05 -11.79 -26.10
N LEU A 8 5.84 -12.21 -26.43
CA LEU A 8 5.58 -13.34 -27.31
C LEU A 8 5.74 -12.92 -28.77
N SER A 9 6.12 -13.88 -29.62
CA SER A 9 6.16 -13.66 -31.07
C SER A 9 4.76 -13.68 -31.64
N GLU A 10 4.46 -12.82 -32.62
CA GLU A 10 3.16 -12.81 -33.31
C GLU A 10 2.79 -14.15 -33.98
N LYS A 11 3.81 -15.00 -34.22
CA LYS A 11 3.63 -16.33 -34.80
C LYS A 11 3.15 -17.36 -33.78
N ASP A 12 3.38 -17.12 -32.49
CA ASP A 12 3.07 -18.05 -31.41
C ASP A 12 1.56 -18.25 -31.28
N VAL A 13 1.15 -19.46 -30.90
CA VAL A 13 -0.27 -19.78 -30.71
C VAL A 13 -0.85 -18.93 -29.58
N ALA A 14 -0.13 -18.79 -28.47
CA ALA A 14 -0.56 -17.95 -27.35
C ALA A 14 -0.75 -16.48 -27.75
N PHE A 15 0.08 -15.94 -28.66
CA PHE A 15 -0.11 -14.60 -29.17
C PHE A 15 -1.41 -14.45 -29.96
N LYS A 16 -1.71 -15.42 -30.81
CA LYS A 16 -2.97 -15.46 -31.58
C LYS A 16 -4.20 -15.62 -30.69
N ASP A 17 -4.04 -16.25 -29.52
CA ASP A 17 -5.07 -16.40 -28.50
C ASP A 17 -5.22 -15.15 -27.61
N GLY A 18 -4.44 -14.08 -27.86
CA GLY A 18 -4.58 -12.77 -27.23
C GLY A 18 -3.58 -12.47 -26.11
N TYR A 19 -2.68 -13.40 -25.77
CA TYR A 19 -1.63 -13.16 -24.78
C TYR A 19 -0.45 -12.42 -25.42
N LYS A 20 0.06 -11.38 -24.78
CA LYS A 20 1.20 -10.60 -25.28
C LYS A 20 2.50 -11.00 -24.61
N THR A 21 2.43 -11.47 -23.36
CA THR A 21 3.60 -11.75 -22.55
C THR A 21 3.52 -13.10 -21.84
N ILE A 22 4.68 -13.66 -21.48
CA ILE A 22 4.74 -14.92 -20.71
C ILE A 22 4.01 -14.83 -19.34
N PRO A 23 4.10 -13.73 -18.56
CA PRO A 23 3.33 -13.58 -17.33
C PRO A 23 1.83 -13.74 -17.50
N GLU A 24 1.23 -13.20 -18.57
CA GLU A 24 -0.21 -13.34 -18.81
C GLU A 24 -0.64 -14.80 -18.97
N ILE A 25 0.19 -15.62 -19.63
CA ILE A 25 -0.03 -17.07 -19.73
C ILE A 25 0.12 -17.72 -18.34
N ALA A 26 1.12 -17.31 -17.56
CA ALA A 26 1.38 -17.87 -16.24
C ALA A 26 0.23 -17.57 -15.25
N GLU A 27 -0.30 -16.35 -15.28
CA GLU A 27 -1.47 -15.92 -14.50
C GLU A 27 -2.71 -16.75 -14.88
N GLU A 28 -2.99 -16.89 -16.18
CA GLU A 28 -4.13 -17.69 -16.64
C GLU A 28 -3.97 -19.17 -16.27
N ARG A 29 -2.74 -19.71 -16.35
CA ARG A 29 -2.44 -21.07 -15.92
C ARG A 29 -2.72 -21.26 -14.43
N ILE A 30 -2.33 -20.31 -13.58
CA ILE A 30 -2.58 -20.37 -12.13
C ILE A 30 -4.09 -20.29 -11.86
N ARG A 31 -4.80 -19.37 -12.52
CA ARG A 31 -6.25 -19.21 -12.40
C ARG A 31 -6.99 -20.51 -12.72
N ARG A 32 -6.74 -21.07 -13.91
CA ARG A 32 -7.36 -22.34 -14.35
C ARG A 32 -6.99 -23.52 -13.46
N ALA A 33 -5.78 -23.55 -12.93
CA ALA A 33 -5.38 -24.61 -12.00
C ALA A 33 -6.16 -24.51 -10.69
N GLY A 34 -6.35 -23.31 -10.14
CA GLY A 34 -7.19 -23.05 -8.97
C GLY A 34 -8.63 -23.49 -9.20
N ASP A 35 -9.25 -23.04 -10.30
CA ASP A 35 -10.62 -23.38 -10.67
C ASP A 35 -10.81 -24.90 -10.78
N LYS A 36 -9.87 -25.58 -11.45
CA LYS A 36 -9.91 -27.04 -11.61
C LYS A 36 -9.78 -27.79 -10.29
N ILE A 37 -8.92 -27.33 -9.37
CA ILE A 37 -8.79 -27.94 -8.05
C ILE A 37 -10.11 -27.84 -7.27
N VAL A 38 -10.79 -26.70 -7.35
CA VAL A 38 -12.09 -26.48 -6.70
C VAL A 38 -13.19 -27.34 -7.34
N GLU A 39 -13.23 -27.42 -8.67
CA GLU A 39 -14.18 -28.26 -9.42
C GLU A 39 -14.03 -29.76 -9.07
N GLU A 40 -12.79 -30.25 -8.98
CA GLU A 40 -12.51 -31.64 -8.64
C GLU A 40 -12.70 -31.94 -7.14
N ASN A 41 -12.73 -30.91 -6.28
CA ASN A 41 -12.86 -31.04 -4.83
C ASN A 41 -13.91 -30.08 -4.23
N PRO A 42 -15.22 -30.23 -4.55
CA PRO A 42 -16.25 -29.28 -4.12
C PRO A 42 -16.37 -29.10 -2.61
N LEU A 43 -16.01 -30.10 -1.81
CA LEU A 43 -16.01 -30.04 -0.34
C LEU A 43 -14.96 -29.08 0.24
N LEU A 44 -13.95 -28.69 -0.56
CA LEU A 44 -12.89 -27.78 -0.18
C LEU A 44 -13.05 -26.38 -0.78
N ALA A 45 -14.08 -26.16 -1.61
CA ALA A 45 -14.29 -24.91 -2.34
C ALA A 45 -14.28 -23.68 -1.41
N ASP A 46 -14.99 -23.74 -0.28
CA ASP A 46 -15.10 -22.64 0.68
C ASP A 46 -13.89 -22.50 1.62
N LYS A 47 -12.93 -23.42 1.54
CA LYS A 47 -11.75 -23.48 2.44
C LYS A 47 -10.43 -23.15 1.74
N LEU A 48 -10.42 -23.14 0.42
CA LEU A 48 -9.22 -22.93 -0.38
C LEU A 48 -9.21 -21.50 -0.94
N ASP A 49 -8.19 -20.73 -0.59
CA ASP A 49 -7.93 -19.47 -1.28
C ASP A 49 -7.19 -19.76 -2.58
N ILE A 50 -7.89 -19.61 -3.70
CA ILE A 50 -7.34 -19.71 -5.06
C ILE A 50 -7.01 -18.34 -5.66
N GLY A 51 -7.28 -17.26 -4.92
CA GLY A 51 -6.95 -15.90 -5.31
C GLY A 51 -5.45 -15.67 -5.30
N PHE A 52 -5.01 -14.72 -6.12
CA PHE A 52 -3.64 -14.24 -6.09
C PHE A 52 -3.59 -12.76 -6.48
N LYS A 53 -2.57 -12.07 -5.99
CA LYS A 53 -2.24 -10.70 -6.39
C LYS A 53 -1.12 -10.75 -7.43
N VAL A 54 -1.17 -9.83 -8.39
CA VAL A 54 -0.14 -9.63 -9.41
C VAL A 54 0.52 -8.28 -9.15
N PHE A 55 1.85 -8.27 -9.12
CA PHE A 55 2.65 -7.08 -8.94
C PHE A 55 3.69 -6.98 -10.04
N GLU A 56 3.98 -5.76 -10.46
CA GLU A 56 5.03 -5.45 -11.43
C GLU A 56 6.12 -4.60 -10.80
N LEU A 57 7.34 -4.71 -11.32
CA LEU A 57 8.43 -3.82 -10.91
C LEU A 57 8.28 -2.49 -11.64
N SER A 58 8.16 -1.43 -10.87
CA SER A 58 8.15 -0.06 -11.36
C SER A 58 9.20 0.79 -10.62
N LYS A 59 9.32 2.05 -11.01
CA LYS A 59 10.05 3.04 -10.23
C LYS A 59 9.30 3.31 -8.91
N SER A 60 10.03 3.84 -7.92
CA SER A 60 9.44 4.27 -6.65
C SER A 60 8.36 5.32 -6.89
N ASN A 61 7.25 5.21 -6.16
CA ASN A 61 6.16 6.18 -6.12
C ASN A 61 6.51 7.40 -5.28
N ILE A 62 7.55 7.31 -4.45
CA ILE A 62 7.97 8.38 -3.53
C ILE A 62 9.20 9.07 -4.13
N LYS A 63 9.08 10.36 -4.36
CA LYS A 63 10.17 11.17 -4.92
C LYS A 63 11.38 11.12 -3.97
N LYS A 64 12.57 10.93 -4.54
CA LYS A 64 13.80 10.88 -3.76
C LYS A 64 14.21 12.29 -3.34
N TRP A 65 14.45 12.47 -2.04
CA TRP A 65 15.08 13.69 -1.54
C TRP A 65 16.46 13.89 -2.17
N ASN A 66 16.69 15.06 -2.78
CA ASN A 66 17.97 15.44 -3.35
C ASN A 66 18.66 16.47 -2.46
N ALA A 67 19.62 16.04 -1.66
CA ALA A 67 20.38 16.92 -0.76
C ALA A 67 21.29 17.94 -1.49
N LYS A 68 21.48 17.81 -2.81
CA LYS A 68 22.24 18.76 -3.66
C LYS A 68 21.46 19.08 -4.94
N PRO A 69 20.34 19.80 -4.81
CA PRO A 69 19.50 20.13 -5.95
C PRO A 69 20.18 21.21 -6.79
N LYS A 70 20.06 21.06 -8.12
CA LYS A 70 20.56 22.05 -9.07
C LYS A 70 19.58 23.20 -9.25
N ASP A 71 18.29 22.94 -9.01
CA ASP A 71 17.20 23.91 -9.06
C ASP A 71 16.47 23.94 -7.72
N LEU A 72 16.26 25.14 -7.18
CA LEU A 72 15.51 25.35 -5.95
C LEU A 72 14.01 25.13 -6.15
N ASN A 73 13.47 25.34 -7.36
CA ASN A 73 12.06 25.12 -7.66
C ASN A 73 11.69 23.63 -7.52
N GLU A 74 12.58 22.72 -7.95
CA GLU A 74 12.40 21.27 -7.77
C GLU A 74 12.27 20.89 -6.28
N GLN A 75 12.94 21.60 -5.37
CA GLN A 75 12.77 21.35 -3.93
C GLN A 75 11.43 21.85 -3.40
N PHE A 76 10.94 23.00 -3.87
CA PHE A 76 9.62 23.49 -3.43
C PHE A 76 8.50 22.56 -3.89
N GLU A 77 8.61 21.96 -5.07
CA GLU A 77 7.65 20.97 -5.55
C GLU A 77 7.67 19.69 -4.70
N LEU A 78 8.84 19.27 -4.22
CA LEU A 78 8.97 18.13 -3.30
C LEU A 78 8.30 18.37 -1.95
N LEU A 79 8.40 19.61 -1.44
CA LEU A 79 7.72 20.02 -0.21
C LEU A 79 6.20 20.05 -0.38
N ALA A 80 5.68 20.37 -1.57
CA ALA A 80 4.25 20.40 -1.81
C ALA A 80 3.64 19.02 -2.10
N ASN A 81 4.39 18.14 -2.77
CA ASN A 81 3.96 16.78 -3.07
C ASN A 81 5.16 15.83 -3.23
N ASN A 82 5.24 14.90 -2.29
CA ASN A 82 6.28 13.87 -2.18
C ASN A 82 6.04 12.65 -3.08
N PHE A 83 4.91 12.54 -3.78
CA PHE A 83 4.62 11.42 -4.68
C PHE A 83 4.91 11.77 -6.15
N GLU A 84 5.35 10.75 -6.89
CA GLU A 84 5.49 10.82 -8.35
C GLU A 84 4.12 11.03 -9.01
N GLU A 85 4.12 11.69 -10.17
CA GLU A 85 2.89 11.95 -10.90
C GLU A 85 2.22 10.64 -11.36
N GLY A 86 0.93 10.51 -11.10
CA GLY A 86 0.16 9.31 -11.46
C GLY A 86 0.28 8.15 -10.46
N SER A 87 1.02 8.28 -9.36
CA SER A 87 1.05 7.30 -8.29
C SER A 87 -0.34 7.08 -7.69
N LYS A 88 -0.73 5.81 -7.53
CA LYS A 88 -1.95 5.44 -6.82
C LYS A 88 -1.65 5.28 -5.34
N SER A 89 -2.59 5.68 -4.50
CA SER A 89 -2.45 5.56 -3.04
C SER A 89 -2.11 4.14 -2.59
N ILE A 90 -2.74 3.13 -3.20
CA ILE A 90 -2.47 1.72 -2.85
C ILE A 90 -1.05 1.26 -3.23
N ASP A 91 -0.48 1.79 -4.32
CA ASP A 91 0.89 1.46 -4.74
C ASP A 91 1.92 2.06 -3.77
N VAL A 92 1.65 3.27 -3.27
CA VAL A 92 2.42 3.90 -2.19
C VAL A 92 2.34 3.07 -0.90
N VAL A 93 1.15 2.58 -0.54
CA VAL A 93 0.95 1.73 0.65
C VAL A 93 1.76 0.44 0.52
N TYR A 94 1.69 -0.26 -0.61
CA TYR A 94 2.51 -1.46 -0.84
C TYR A 94 4.01 -1.18 -0.82
N GLU A 95 4.45 -0.04 -1.37
CA GLU A 95 5.85 0.35 -1.29
C GLU A 95 6.32 0.61 0.15
N ILE A 96 5.49 1.26 0.97
CA ILE A 96 5.77 1.48 2.40
C ILE A 96 5.82 0.15 3.14
N MET A 97 4.83 -0.73 2.93
CA MET A 97 4.81 -2.08 3.53
C MET A 97 6.11 -2.82 3.26
N LEU A 98 6.57 -2.86 2.00
CA LEU A 98 7.80 -3.53 1.62
C LEU A 98 9.04 -2.90 2.27
N LYS A 99 9.11 -1.56 2.35
CA LYS A 99 10.23 -0.86 3.02
C LYS A 99 10.29 -1.15 4.52
N GLN A 100 9.15 -1.42 5.13
CA GLN A 100 9.02 -1.76 6.55
C GLN A 100 9.13 -3.27 6.80
N GLY A 101 9.35 -4.08 5.76
CA GLY A 101 9.55 -5.53 5.88
C GLY A 101 8.26 -6.34 6.06
N LEU A 102 7.10 -5.77 5.72
CA LEU A 102 5.81 -6.47 5.76
C LEU A 102 5.60 -7.30 4.48
N ASP A 103 4.99 -8.48 4.63
CA ASP A 103 4.61 -9.35 3.52
C ASP A 103 3.42 -8.80 2.73
N LEU A 104 3.44 -9.01 1.40
CA LEU A 104 2.36 -8.59 0.48
C LEU A 104 1.04 -9.36 0.67
N THR A 105 1.08 -10.45 1.45
CA THR A 105 -0.08 -11.27 1.81
C THR A 105 -0.90 -10.66 2.93
N TYR A 106 -0.33 -9.72 3.70
CA TYR A 106 -1.08 -9.08 4.77
C TYR A 106 -2.32 -8.35 4.24
N PRO A 107 -3.44 -8.40 4.99
CA PRO A 107 -4.65 -7.69 4.61
C PRO A 107 -4.44 -6.18 4.78
N ILE A 108 -5.14 -5.43 3.92
CA ILE A 108 -5.19 -3.98 3.96
C ILE A 108 -6.67 -3.59 4.00
N ARG A 109 -7.07 -2.79 4.99
CA ARG A 109 -8.41 -2.21 5.12
C ARG A 109 -8.33 -0.72 4.87
N GLU A 110 -9.19 -0.22 3.98
CA GLU A 110 -9.30 1.22 3.69
C GLU A 110 -10.42 1.84 4.52
N ILE A 111 -10.09 2.87 5.31
CA ILE A 111 -11.02 3.54 6.20
C ILE A 111 -11.00 5.04 5.86
N LYS A 112 -12.10 5.55 5.31
CA LYS A 112 -12.22 6.98 5.01
C LYS A 112 -12.51 7.78 6.29
N VAL A 113 -11.71 8.81 6.54
CA VAL A 113 -11.83 9.73 7.68
C VAL A 113 -11.73 11.16 7.15
N GLY A 114 -12.89 11.83 7.02
CA GLY A 114 -12.96 13.13 6.35
C GLY A 114 -12.47 13.05 4.89
N ASP A 115 -11.50 13.89 4.55
CA ASP A 115 -10.83 13.93 3.24
C ASP A 115 -9.57 13.03 3.19
N ALA A 116 -9.26 12.32 4.28
CA ALA A 116 -8.17 11.36 4.39
C ALA A 116 -8.64 9.90 4.30
N VAL A 117 -7.70 9.01 4.01
CA VAL A 117 -7.87 7.56 4.05
C VAL A 117 -6.80 6.97 4.96
N VAL A 118 -7.25 6.23 5.97
CA VAL A 118 -6.42 5.41 6.84
C VAL A 118 -6.40 3.99 6.28
N TYR A 119 -5.22 3.54 5.89
CA TYR A 119 -4.96 2.15 5.50
C TYR A 119 -4.49 1.40 6.73
N ASP A 120 -5.30 0.48 7.23
CA ASP A 120 -4.96 -0.43 8.31
C ASP A 120 -4.41 -1.74 7.73
N ILE A 121 -3.18 -2.06 8.10
CA ILE A 121 -2.40 -3.15 7.54
C ILE A 121 -2.09 -4.15 8.64
N ALA A 122 -2.27 -5.43 8.31
CA ALA A 122 -1.93 -6.55 9.19
C ALA A 122 -2.60 -6.44 10.58
N PHE A 123 -3.89 -6.09 10.61
CA PHE A 123 -4.72 -6.05 11.83
C PHE A 123 -4.16 -5.09 12.88
N GLY A 124 -3.92 -3.83 12.49
CA GLY A 124 -3.44 -2.79 13.38
C GLY A 124 -1.94 -2.78 13.64
N ALA A 125 -1.15 -3.66 13.01
CA ALA A 125 0.31 -3.60 13.12
C ALA A 125 0.90 -2.36 12.43
N MET A 126 0.26 -1.88 11.35
CA MET A 126 0.67 -0.65 10.68
C MET A 126 -0.52 0.14 10.15
N PHE A 127 -0.41 1.46 10.24
CA PHE A 127 -1.35 2.39 9.62
C PHE A 127 -0.62 3.31 8.65
N VAL A 128 -1.17 3.52 7.46
CA VAL A 128 -0.69 4.55 6.52
C VAL A 128 -1.83 5.54 6.29
N VAL A 129 -1.59 6.82 6.54
CA VAL A 129 -2.59 7.89 6.39
C VAL A 129 -2.24 8.75 5.19
N LEU A 130 -3.07 8.68 4.16
CA LEU A 130 -2.92 9.43 2.90
C LEU A 130 -4.16 10.29 2.64
N GLY A 131 -4.02 11.37 1.89
CA GLY A 131 -5.16 12.17 1.43
C GLY A 131 -4.85 13.65 1.36
N ASP A 132 -5.89 14.49 1.50
CA ASP A 132 -5.75 15.93 1.61
C ASP A 132 -6.50 16.42 2.86
N LYS A 133 -6.07 17.54 3.43
CA LYS A 133 -6.70 18.16 4.62
C LYS A 133 -6.85 17.18 5.79
N ILE A 134 -5.80 16.42 6.07
CA ILE A 134 -5.75 15.49 7.20
C ILE A 134 -5.96 16.29 8.51
N THR A 135 -6.79 15.75 9.40
CA THR A 135 -7.08 16.29 10.73
C THR A 135 -6.77 15.25 11.81
N SER A 136 -6.77 15.68 13.07
CA SER A 136 -6.58 14.83 14.24
C SER A 136 -7.67 13.78 14.46
N GLU A 137 -8.77 13.81 13.69
CA GLU A 137 -9.77 12.73 13.68
C GLU A 137 -9.15 11.36 13.34
N VAL A 138 -8.11 11.33 12.48
CA VAL A 138 -7.45 10.07 12.09
C VAL A 138 -6.84 9.33 13.28
N ALA A 139 -6.32 10.06 14.28
CA ALA A 139 -5.76 9.45 15.49
C ALA A 139 -6.85 8.69 16.28
N GLY A 140 -8.05 9.27 16.40
CA GLY A 140 -9.19 8.62 17.03
C GLY A 140 -9.56 7.29 16.36
N HIS A 141 -9.55 7.25 15.02
CA HIS A 141 -9.80 6.04 14.26
C HIS A 141 -8.71 4.99 14.43
N ILE A 142 -7.45 5.39 14.39
CA ILE A 142 -6.29 4.49 14.60
C ILE A 142 -6.35 3.87 15.99
N MET A 143 -6.52 4.67 17.04
CA MET A 143 -6.61 4.19 18.42
C MET A 143 -7.74 3.17 18.59
N LYS A 144 -8.90 3.43 17.95
CA LYS A 144 -10.01 2.48 17.96
C LYS A 144 -9.64 1.16 17.29
N GLN A 145 -9.01 1.18 16.11
CA GLN A 145 -8.60 -0.05 15.43
C GLN A 145 -7.56 -0.84 16.23
N ILE A 146 -6.59 -0.17 16.84
CA ILE A 146 -5.60 -0.81 17.72
C ILE A 146 -6.29 -1.53 18.88
N ALA A 147 -7.28 -0.88 19.51
CA ALA A 147 -8.04 -1.48 20.60
C ALA A 147 -8.93 -2.64 20.14
N ASP A 148 -9.59 -2.52 18.98
CA ASP A 148 -10.47 -3.55 18.43
C ASP A 148 -9.69 -4.82 18.02
N GLU A 149 -8.45 -4.67 17.53
CA GLU A 149 -7.58 -5.77 17.11
C GLU A 149 -6.61 -6.26 18.20
N GLU A 150 -6.62 -5.64 19.37
CA GLU A 150 -5.64 -5.89 20.46
C GLU A 150 -4.18 -5.80 19.97
N ALA A 151 -3.90 -4.88 19.04
CA ALA A 151 -2.60 -4.75 18.41
C ALA A 151 -1.55 -4.16 19.36
N GLU A 152 -0.33 -4.70 19.32
CA GLU A 152 0.82 -4.20 20.05
C GLU A 152 1.89 -3.70 19.08
N ASN A 153 2.63 -2.65 19.48
CA ASN A 153 3.76 -2.09 18.71
C ASN A 153 3.37 -1.61 17.30
N SER A 154 2.20 -0.97 17.19
CA SER A 154 1.72 -0.39 15.92
C SER A 154 2.63 0.72 15.41
N VAL A 155 2.89 0.71 14.10
CA VAL A 155 3.59 1.80 13.41
C VAL A 155 2.58 2.65 12.64
N VAL A 156 2.69 3.97 12.70
CA VAL A 156 1.83 4.90 11.95
C VAL A 156 2.68 5.70 10.99
N VAL A 157 2.29 5.76 9.72
CA VAL A 157 2.93 6.55 8.68
C VAL A 157 1.98 7.65 8.24
N LEU A 158 2.39 8.91 8.39
CA LEU A 158 1.59 10.09 8.10
C LEU A 158 2.12 10.82 6.86
N GLN A 159 1.22 11.20 5.95
CA GLN A 159 1.57 12.11 4.87
C GLN A 159 1.58 13.55 5.40
N ASP A 160 2.75 13.99 5.85
CA ASP A 160 2.92 15.19 6.67
C ASP A 160 2.41 16.48 5.99
N GLU A 161 2.73 16.64 4.71
CA GLU A 161 2.42 17.86 3.94
C GLU A 161 0.93 18.00 3.62
N LYS A 162 0.12 16.99 3.97
CA LYS A 162 -1.31 16.93 3.67
C LYS A 162 -2.22 17.24 4.85
N PHE A 163 -1.64 17.54 6.02
CA PHE A 163 -2.41 18.10 7.12
C PHE A 163 -2.96 19.49 6.77
N ILE A 164 -4.15 19.79 7.30
CA ILE A 164 -4.77 21.10 7.08
C ILE A 164 -3.97 22.25 7.72
N ASN A 165 -3.24 21.97 8.81
CA ASN A 165 -2.27 22.87 9.45
C ASN A 165 -1.39 22.12 10.47
N ASP A 166 -0.35 22.78 10.96
CA ASP A 166 0.59 22.24 11.95
C ASP A 166 -0.04 21.89 13.30
N SER A 167 -1.14 22.57 13.69
CA SER A 167 -1.84 22.27 14.94
C SER A 167 -2.53 20.91 14.87
N GLU A 168 -3.19 20.59 13.76
CA GLU A 168 -3.80 19.27 13.55
C GLU A 168 -2.74 18.17 13.48
N LYS A 169 -1.61 18.43 12.82
CA LYS A 169 -0.47 17.50 12.78
C LYS A 169 0.04 17.20 14.19
N LEU A 170 0.37 18.24 14.95
CA LEU A 170 0.87 18.09 16.33
C LEU A 170 -0.15 17.36 17.21
N ASN A 171 -1.43 17.77 17.15
CA ASN A 171 -2.50 17.12 17.89
C ASN A 171 -2.62 15.63 17.57
N THR A 172 -2.47 15.25 16.29
CA THR A 172 -2.49 13.84 15.85
C THR A 172 -1.35 13.06 16.48
N ILE A 173 -0.12 13.56 16.37
CA ILE A 173 1.08 12.91 16.91
C ILE A 173 0.98 12.75 18.43
N GLU A 174 0.58 13.80 19.14
CA GLU A 174 0.44 13.78 20.60
C GLU A 174 -0.68 12.83 21.07
N GLN A 175 -1.81 12.75 20.35
CA GLN A 175 -2.86 11.78 20.65
C GLN A 175 -2.40 10.34 20.46
N LEU A 176 -1.73 10.05 19.35
CA LEU A 176 -1.15 8.73 19.09
C LEU A 176 -0.11 8.38 20.17
N ASN A 177 0.73 9.34 20.58
CA ASN A 177 1.72 9.10 21.62
C ASN A 177 1.09 8.86 23.00
N ALA A 178 0.11 9.67 23.38
CA ALA A 178 -0.64 9.49 24.62
C ALA A 178 -1.38 8.13 24.67
N SER A 179 -1.66 7.53 23.51
CA SER A 179 -2.28 6.21 23.40
C SER A 179 -1.30 5.03 23.48
N GLY A 180 0.02 5.29 23.48
CA GLY A 180 1.06 4.28 23.65
C GLY A 180 2.00 4.11 22.45
N ILE A 181 1.70 4.72 21.31
CA ILE A 181 2.56 4.65 20.11
C ILE A 181 3.79 5.54 20.32
N GLN A 182 4.99 4.98 20.30
CA GLN A 182 6.19 5.78 20.55
C GLN A 182 6.46 6.72 19.37
N TYR A 183 7.06 7.89 19.62
CA TYR A 183 7.40 8.84 18.54
C TYR A 183 8.24 8.23 17.43
N ASN A 184 9.10 7.26 17.74
CA ASN A 184 9.92 6.57 16.73
C ASN A 184 9.09 5.64 15.82
N ASP A 185 7.89 5.26 16.26
CA ASP A 185 6.94 4.44 15.51
C ASP A 185 5.89 5.31 14.79
N ILE A 186 5.98 6.63 14.91
CA ILE A 186 5.21 7.61 14.15
C ILE A 186 6.13 8.19 13.07
N LEU A 187 5.99 7.67 11.87
CA LEU A 187 6.80 8.03 10.71
C LEU A 187 6.06 9.05 9.85
N SER A 188 6.85 9.81 9.11
CA SER A 188 6.38 10.81 8.17
C SER A 188 6.91 10.50 6.79
N ILE A 189 6.05 10.66 5.78
CA ILE A 189 6.41 10.58 4.37
C ILE A 189 6.19 11.90 3.69
#